data_AF-A0A0E3LCU8-F1
#
_entry.id   AF-A0A0E3LCU8-F1
#
_cell.length_a   1.000
_cell.length_b   1.000
_cell.length_c   1.000
_cell.angle_alpha   90.00
_cell.angle_beta   90.00
_cell.angle_gamma   90.00
#
_symmetry.space_group_name_H-M   'P 1'
#
loop_
_entity.id
_entity.type
_entity.pdbx_description
1 polymer ?
#
loop_
_entity_poly.entity_id
_entity_poly.type
_entity_poly.pdbx_seq_one_letter_code
_entity_poly.pdbx_strand_id
1 'polypeptide(L)'
;MNFETNTVKLPKIGEIKAVFHRKFEGELKTATVSRTCKGHYYISILVEDGKELPEKQKFSESTTIGIDVGIKDFAVLSTGEKIENPEYLKTTESGGRAWGLALNRGRNEPRSHSVFI
;
A
#
# COMPACT_ATOMS: atom_id res chain seq x y z
N MET A 1 -1.75 -12.52 -16.41
CA MET A 1 -2.68 -13.00 -15.36
C MET A 1 -4.04 -13.14 -16.02
N ASN A 2 -4.89 -14.02 -15.52
CA ASN A 2 -6.23 -14.22 -16.07
C ASN A 2 -7.26 -14.07 -14.94
N PHE A 3 -8.08 -13.02 -15.02
CA PHE A 3 -9.11 -12.71 -14.04
C PHE A 3 -10.39 -13.53 -14.22
N GLU A 4 -10.61 -14.16 -15.38
CA GLU A 4 -11.77 -15.03 -15.63
C GLU A 4 -11.54 -16.41 -15.01
N THR A 5 -10.33 -16.96 -15.20
CA THR A 5 -9.94 -18.27 -14.65
C THR A 5 -9.34 -18.16 -13.25
N ASN A 6 -9.17 -16.94 -12.72
CA ASN A 6 -8.52 -16.65 -11.45
C ASN A 6 -7.12 -17.29 -11.36
N THR A 7 -6.28 -17.08 -12.38
CA THR A 7 -4.92 -17.66 -12.45
C THR A 7 -3.81 -16.62 -12.65
N VAL A 8 -2.65 -16.92 -12.06
CA VAL A 8 -1.40 -16.18 -12.26
C VAL A 8 -0.36 -17.14 -12.83
N LYS A 9 0.31 -16.74 -13.91
CA LYS A 9 1.46 -17.46 -14.46
C LYS A 9 2.74 -16.83 -13.90
N LEU A 10 3.49 -17.59 -13.12
CA LEU A 10 4.76 -17.17 -12.55
C LEU A 10 5.93 -17.83 -13.29
N PRO A 11 7.07 -17.13 -13.44
CA PRO A 11 8.28 -17.75 -13.95
C PRO A 11 8.64 -18.98 -13.11
N LYS A 12 9.03 -20.08 -13.76
CA LYS A 12 9.47 -21.36 -13.17
C LYS A 12 8.40 -22.19 -12.45
N ILE A 13 7.33 -21.59 -11.94
CA ILE A 13 6.24 -22.32 -11.25
C ILE A 13 5.12 -22.70 -12.23
N GLY A 14 4.91 -21.88 -13.27
CA GLY A 14 3.80 -22.06 -14.20
C GLY A 14 2.54 -21.36 -13.72
N GLU A 15 1.39 -21.88 -14.14
CA GLU A 15 0.09 -21.29 -13.86
C GLU A 15 -0.49 -21.82 -12.55
N ILE A 16 -0.85 -20.90 -11.65
CA ILE A 16 -1.40 -21.21 -10.33
C ILE A 16 -2.73 -20.47 -10.14
N LYS A 17 -3.64 -21.06 -9.38
CA LYS A 17 -4.87 -20.39 -8.95
C LYS A 17 -4.55 -19.34 -7.88
N ALA A 18 -5.26 -18.23 -7.93
CA ALA A 18 -5.02 -17.04 -7.13
C ALA A 18 -6.36 -16.34 -6.83
N VAL A 19 -6.49 -15.74 -5.64
CA VAL A 19 -7.68 -14.95 -5.27
C VAL A 19 -7.36 -13.48 -5.47
N PHE A 20 -8.00 -12.82 -6.43
CA PHE A 20 -7.72 -11.40 -6.69
C PHE A 20 -8.64 -10.52 -5.84
N HIS A 21 -8.07 -9.74 -4.91
CA HIS A 21 -8.87 -8.77 -4.14
C HIS A 21 -9.41 -7.60 -4.99
N ARG A 22 -8.79 -7.28 -6.14
CA ARG A 22 -9.25 -6.24 -7.08
C ARG A 22 -8.79 -6.55 -8.51
N LYS A 23 -9.60 -6.15 -9.49
CA LYS A 23 -9.20 -6.11 -10.91
C LYS A 23 -8.46 -4.82 -11.20
N PHE A 24 -7.58 -4.84 -12.19
CA PHE A 24 -6.83 -3.66 -12.61
C PHE A 24 -6.68 -3.63 -14.13
N GLU A 25 -6.47 -2.43 -14.65
CA GLU A 25 -6.14 -2.15 -16.04
C GLU A 25 -4.78 -1.44 -16.06
N GLY A 26 -4.02 -1.63 -17.14
CA GLY A 26 -2.68 -1.06 -17.28
C GLY A 26 -1.60 -2.12 -17.49
N GLU A 27 -0.36 -1.66 -17.61
CA GLU A 27 0.80 -2.50 -17.87
C GLU A 27 1.37 -3.06 -16.56
N LEU A 28 1.46 -4.38 -16.45
CA LEU A 28 2.12 -5.03 -15.32
C LEU A 28 3.64 -4.81 -15.42
N LYS A 29 4.22 -4.14 -14.42
CA LYS A 29 5.67 -3.93 -14.34
C LYS A 29 6.38 -4.99 -13.52
N THR A 30 5.84 -5.34 -12.36
CA THR A 30 6.51 -6.26 -11.45
C THR A 30 5.47 -7.05 -10.65
N ALA A 31 5.79 -8.31 -10.37
CA ALA A 31 5.06 -9.13 -9.42
C ALA A 31 6.04 -9.66 -8.37
N THR A 32 5.76 -9.38 -7.10
CA THR A 32 6.56 -9.81 -5.96
C THR A 32 5.80 -10.88 -5.20
N VAL A 33 6.37 -12.08 -5.10
CA VAL A 33 5.81 -13.16 -4.30
C VAL A 33 6.40 -13.08 -2.90
N SER A 34 5.56 -13.04 -1.88
CA SER A 34 5.96 -13.10 -0.47
C SER A 34 5.31 -14.30 0.22
N ARG A 35 5.93 -14.77 1.30
CA ARG A 35 5.44 -15.88 2.11
C ARG A 35 5.48 -15.48 3.58
N THR A 36 4.37 -15.70 4.29
CA THR A 36 4.29 -15.48 5.74
C THR A 36 4.91 -16.65 6.52
N CYS A 37 5.22 -16.42 7.79
CA CYS A 37 5.71 -17.48 8.70
C CYS A 37 4.72 -18.65 8.83
N LYS A 38 3.42 -18.40 8.68
CA LYS A 38 2.37 -19.44 8.67
C LYS A 38 2.27 -20.19 7.34
N GLY A 39 3.07 -19.80 6.35
CA GLY A 39 3.14 -20.47 5.06
C GLY A 39 2.19 -19.95 3.99
N HIS A 40 1.39 -18.91 4.26
CA HIS A 40 0.54 -18.28 3.25
C HIS A 40 1.40 -17.49 2.26
N TYR A 41 1.06 -17.60 0.97
CA TYR A 41 1.70 -16.89 -0.12
C TYR A 41 0.83 -15.71 -0.56
N TYR A 42 1.48 -14.60 -0.86
CA TYR A 42 0.84 -13.40 -1.39
C TYR A 42 1.61 -12.89 -2.60
N ILE A 43 0.91 -12.30 -3.55
CA ILE A 43 1.51 -11.71 -4.76
C ILE A 43 1.14 -10.23 -4.81
N SER A 44 2.14 -9.36 -4.67
CA SER A 44 2.00 -7.92 -4.86
C SER A 44 2.32 -7.56 -6.30
N ILE A 45 1.42 -6.85 -6.96
CA ILE A 45 1.55 -6.51 -8.38
C ILE A 45 1.66 -5.00 -8.52
N LEU A 46 2.69 -4.55 -9.23
CA LEU A 46 2.88 -3.17 -9.64
C LEU A 46 2.37 -2.99 -11.07
N VAL A 47 1.47 -2.03 -11.26
CA VAL A 47 0.79 -1.75 -12.51
C VAL A 47 0.96 -0.27 -12.84
N GLU A 48 1.36 0.03 -14.08
CA GLU A 48 1.33 1.38 -14.63
C GLU A 48 -0.01 1.58 -15.36
N ASP A 49 -0.85 2.47 -14.84
CA ASP A 49 -2.21 2.69 -15.37
C ASP A 49 -2.26 3.66 -16.57
N GLY A 50 -1.11 4.21 -16.97
CA GLY A 50 -0.96 5.14 -18.09
C GLY A 50 -1.71 6.46 -17.91
N LYS A 51 -2.25 6.74 -16.73
CA LYS A 51 -2.96 7.99 -16.46
C LYS A 51 -1.95 9.09 -16.18
N GLU A 52 -2.24 10.28 -16.71
CA GLU A 52 -1.43 11.44 -16.39
C GLU A 52 -1.44 11.68 -14.88
N LEU A 53 -0.26 12.02 -14.36
CA LEU A 53 -0.15 12.47 -12.98
C LEU A 53 -1.03 13.71 -12.83
N PRO A 54 -1.78 13.83 -11.72
CA PRO A 54 -2.56 15.02 -11.48
C PRO A 54 -1.64 16.24 -11.47
N GLU A 55 -2.11 17.35 -12.03
CA GLU A 55 -1.37 18.60 -11.97
C GLU A 55 -1.04 18.96 -10.52
N LYS A 56 0.21 19.32 -10.27
CA LYS A 56 0.63 19.78 -8.95
C LYS A 56 -0.09 21.08 -8.63
N GLN A 57 -0.90 21.08 -7.57
CA GLN A 57 -1.52 22.30 -7.09
C GLN A 57 -0.44 23.27 -6.59
N LYS A 58 -0.61 24.56 -6.91
CA LYS A 58 0.22 25.63 -6.33
C LYS A 58 -0.13 25.75 -4.85
N PHE A 59 0.88 25.70 -4.00
CA PHE A 59 0.73 25.87 -2.55
C PHE A 59 1.39 27.18 -2.09
N SER A 60 0.83 27.79 -1.06
CA SER A 60 1.34 28.95 -0.32
C SER A 60 1.24 28.68 1.17
N GLU A 61 1.86 29.52 2.00
CA GLU A 61 1.74 29.41 3.47
C GLU A 61 0.28 29.45 3.93
N SER A 62 -0.57 30.21 3.24
CA SER A 62 -2.01 30.31 3.51
C SER A 62 -2.83 29.10 3.05
N THR A 63 -2.29 28.21 2.20
CA THR A 63 -2.98 27.02 1.69
C THR A 63 -2.32 25.71 2.12
N THR A 64 -1.31 25.79 2.98
CA THR A 64 -0.55 24.64 3.47
C THR A 64 -0.86 24.42 4.95
N ILE A 65 -1.17 23.19 5.33
CA ILE A 65 -1.37 22.79 6.73
C ILE A 65 -0.39 21.65 7.04
N GLY A 66 0.33 21.78 8.15
CA GLY A 66 1.16 20.71 8.68
C GLY A 66 0.29 19.66 9.36
N ILE A 67 0.57 18.38 9.14
CA ILE A 67 -0.15 17.26 9.75
C ILE A 67 0.87 16.42 10.51
N ASP A 68 0.70 16.30 11.83
CA ASP A 68 1.45 15.37 12.68
C ASP A 68 0.56 14.16 12.99
N VAL A 69 1.02 12.96 12.68
CA VAL A 69 0.25 11.72 12.86
C VAL A 69 0.75 10.95 14.07
N GLY A 70 -0.16 10.59 14.99
CA GLY A 70 0.19 10.03 16.30
C GLY A 70 -0.64 8.82 16.70
N ILE A 71 -0.17 8.14 17.75
CA ILE A 71 -0.89 7.01 18.36
C ILE A 71 -2.02 7.50 19.27
N LYS A 72 -1.79 8.64 19.95
CA LYS A 72 -2.75 9.26 20.88
C LYS A 72 -3.87 9.97 20.14
N ASP A 73 -3.50 10.84 19.21
CA ASP A 73 -4.39 11.57 18.32
C ASP A 73 -4.05 11.12 16.89
N PHE A 74 -5.03 10.74 16.07
CA PHE A 74 -4.78 10.22 14.72
C PHE A 74 -4.02 11.22 13.85
N ALA A 75 -4.44 12.48 13.92
CA ALA A 75 -3.76 13.57 13.25
C ALA A 75 -3.96 14.88 14.03
N VAL A 76 -2.90 15.67 14.15
CA VAL A 76 -2.92 17.03 14.69
C VAL A 76 -2.51 17.99 13.58
N LEU A 77 -3.37 18.96 13.31
CA LEU A 77 -3.15 19.96 12.27
C LEU A 77 -2.38 21.14 12.87
N SER A 78 -1.57 21.84 12.06
CA SER A 78 -0.89 23.08 12.48
C SER A 78 -1.85 24.21 12.87
N THR A 79 -3.14 24.07 12.57
CA THR A 79 -4.24 24.93 13.04
C THR A 79 -4.63 24.66 14.50
N GLY A 80 -4.13 23.58 15.11
CA GLY A 80 -4.47 23.12 16.46
C GLY A 80 -5.64 22.14 16.52
N GLU A 81 -6.30 21.89 15.38
CA GLU A 81 -7.36 20.88 15.28
C GLU A 81 -6.78 19.46 15.48
N LYS A 82 -7.53 18.61 16.18
CA LYS A 82 -7.16 17.23 16.46
C LYS A 82 -8.21 16.29 15.93
N ILE A 83 -7.78 15.31 15.16
CA ILE A 83 -8.58 14.19 14.70
C ILE A 83 -8.33 13.04 15.67
N GLU A 84 -9.38 12.61 16.38
CA GLU A 84 -9.27 11.51 17.34
C GLU A 84 -8.92 10.21 16.64
N ASN A 85 -8.18 9.35 17.36
CA ASN A 85 -7.86 8.02 16.89
C ASN A 85 -9.08 7.11 17.06
N PRO A 86 -9.77 6.69 15.99
CA PRO A 86 -10.78 5.68 16.12
C PRO A 86 -10.07 4.39 16.55
N GLU A 87 -10.36 3.92 17.76
CA GLU A 87 -9.55 2.95 18.50
C GLU A 87 -9.58 1.52 17.91
N TYR A 88 -9.07 1.32 16.69
CA TYR A 88 -9.08 0.00 16.03
C TYR A 88 -7.87 -0.87 16.42
N LEU A 89 -6.79 -0.28 16.94
CA LEU A 89 -5.48 -0.94 17.10
C LEU A 89 -5.15 -1.42 18.53
N LYS A 90 -5.96 -1.06 19.54
CA LYS A 90 -5.68 -1.45 20.93
C LYS A 90 -5.68 -2.97 21.17
N THR A 91 -6.23 -3.75 20.24
CA THR A 91 -6.38 -5.21 20.35
C THR A 91 -5.22 -6.03 19.76
N THR A 92 -4.21 -5.43 19.12
CA THR A 92 -3.15 -6.19 18.39
C THR A 92 -1.72 -5.95 18.88
N GLU A 93 -1.49 -5.11 19.90
CA GLU A 93 -0.16 -4.73 20.41
C GLU A 93 0.52 -5.80 21.29
N SER A 94 0.62 -7.04 20.82
CA SER A 94 1.48 -8.06 21.47
C SER A 94 2.58 -8.62 20.55
N GLY A 95 2.76 -8.11 19.32
CA GLY A 95 3.73 -8.71 18.38
C GLY A 95 4.57 -7.80 17.48
N GLY A 96 4.53 -6.47 17.63
CA GLY A 96 4.96 -5.54 16.57
C GLY A 96 6.38 -4.95 16.63
N ARG A 97 7.26 -5.32 17.58
CA ARG A 97 8.52 -4.57 17.82
C ARG A 97 9.66 -4.82 16.79
N ALA A 98 9.51 -5.73 15.84
CA ALA A 98 10.62 -6.15 14.97
C ALA A 98 10.67 -5.52 13.56
N TRP A 99 9.63 -4.80 13.11
CA TRP A 99 9.50 -4.43 11.68
C TRP A 99 9.85 -2.98 11.33
N GLY A 100 9.98 -2.08 12.32
CA GLY A 100 10.13 -0.64 12.09
C GLY A 100 11.46 -0.19 11.47
N LEU A 101 12.51 -1.01 11.50
CA LEU A 101 13.86 -0.62 11.08
C LEU A 101 14.19 -0.93 9.61
N ALA A 102 13.35 -1.66 8.88
CA ALA A 102 13.69 -2.16 7.54
C ALA A 102 13.18 -1.30 6.36
N LEU A 103 12.24 -0.38 6.58
CA LEU A 103 11.49 0.28 5.50
C LEU A 103 12.03 1.65 5.07
N ASN A 104 13.17 2.12 5.60
CA ASN A 104 13.74 3.40 5.21
C ASN A 104 14.78 3.26 4.10
N ARG A 105 14.35 2.98 2.86
CA ARG A 105 15.13 3.25 1.64
C ARG A 105 14.19 3.76 0.56
N GLY A 106 14.33 5.05 0.25
CA GLY A 106 13.41 5.82 -0.58
C GLY A 106 13.33 5.39 -2.05
N ARG A 107 12.19 5.72 -2.65
CA ARG A 107 12.04 5.96 -4.08
C ARG A 107 10.78 6.81 -4.32
N ASN A 108 10.93 7.81 -5.17
CA ASN A 108 9.82 8.51 -5.81
C ASN A 108 9.15 7.51 -6.77
N GLU A 109 7.87 7.18 -6.58
CA GLU A 109 7.11 6.30 -7.48
C GLU A 109 5.77 6.93 -7.89
N PRO A 110 5.30 6.71 -9.13
CA PRO A 110 3.94 6.99 -9.54
C PRO A 110 2.95 6.08 -8.78
N ARG A 111 1.64 6.36 -8.88
CA ARG A 111 0.58 5.78 -8.03
C ARG A 111 0.59 4.24 -8.01
N SER A 112 1.24 3.68 -7.00
CA SER A 112 1.29 2.24 -6.70
C SER A 112 -0.05 1.76 -6.14
N HIS A 113 -0.75 0.91 -6.88
CA HIS A 113 -1.88 0.14 -6.36
C HIS A 113 -1.37 -1.25 -5.97
N SER A 114 -1.12 -1.46 -4.67
CA SER A 114 -0.74 -2.77 -4.16
C SER A 114 -1.92 -3.73 -4.32
N VAL A 115 -1.79 -4.67 -5.24
CA VAL A 115 -2.78 -5.73 -5.40
C VAL A 115 -2.45 -6.86 -4.44
N PHE A 116 -3.29 -7.12 -3.43
CA PHE A 116 -3.15 -8.24 -2.51
C PHE A 116 -3.87 -9.48 -3.09
N ILE A 117 -3.13 -10.55 -3.34
CA ILE A 117 -3.67 -11.85 -3.73
C ILE A 117 -3.50 -12.79 -2.56
#